data_AF-A0A538N4X7-F1
#
_entry.id   AF-A0A538N4X7-F1
#
_cell.length_a   1.000
_cell.length_b   1.000
_cell.length_c   1.000
_cell.angle_alpha   90.00
_cell.angle_beta   90.00
_cell.angle_gamma   90.00
#
_symmetry.space_group_name_H-M   'P 1'
#
loop_
_entity.id
_entity.type
_entity.pdbx_description
1 polymer ?
#
loop_
_entity_poly.entity_id
_entity_poly.type
_entity_poly.pdbx_seq_one_letter_code
_entity_poly.pdbx_strand_id
1 'polypeptide(L)'
;MIRPVRYALLATLPVAALLVPAGPASADPPVVDLNCVTTVTTTLHPNVDLEFKTFTVNSNGLTGTADCTGTIDGATVTGPGQFAVNEVVTGNCFGATGSGTFVLQVPTTEGIKTVTGQFDLVASPTTGTVHTGDLTGTSTVVAANGDCVNTPITEATAVLIDHVT
;
A
#
# COMPACT_ATOMS: atom_id res chain seq x y z
N MET A 1 -65.21 29.44 55.91
CA MET A 1 -65.43 29.48 54.44
C MET A 1 -64.11 29.25 53.72
N ILE A 2 -64.20 28.74 52.51
CA ILE A 2 -63.24 27.85 51.81
C ILE A 2 -62.14 28.62 51.02
N ARG A 3 -60.96 27.99 50.88
CA ARG A 3 -59.74 28.25 50.05
C ARG A 3 -60.04 28.70 48.58
N PRO A 4 -59.09 29.17 47.69
CA PRO A 4 -57.64 28.87 47.66
C PRO A 4 -56.64 29.95 47.15
N VAL A 5 -55.37 29.64 47.41
CA VAL A 5 -54.12 30.15 46.83
C VAL A 5 -53.98 29.71 45.36
N ARG A 6 -53.50 30.59 44.46
CA ARG A 6 -53.10 30.24 43.09
C ARG A 6 -51.59 30.40 42.92
N TYR A 7 -50.91 29.25 42.78
CA TYR A 7 -49.54 29.11 42.31
C TYR A 7 -49.49 29.39 40.80
N ALA A 8 -48.62 30.28 40.36
CA ALA A 8 -48.25 30.42 38.94
C ALA A 8 -46.96 29.62 38.72
N LEU A 9 -47.10 28.47 38.05
CA LEU A 9 -45.99 27.58 37.68
C LEU A 9 -45.14 28.21 36.57
N LEU A 10 -43.82 28.11 36.73
CA LEU A 10 -42.81 28.29 35.69
C LEU A 10 -42.96 27.20 34.61
N ALA A 11 -42.96 27.58 33.34
CA ALA A 11 -42.83 26.67 32.21
C ALA A 11 -41.41 26.76 31.64
N THR A 12 -40.59 25.77 31.97
CA THR A 12 -39.25 25.54 31.39
C THR A 12 -39.40 24.83 30.03
N LEU A 13 -38.95 25.47 28.94
CA LEU A 13 -38.82 24.80 27.63
C LEU A 13 -37.58 23.88 27.64
N PRO A 14 -37.70 22.60 27.25
CA PRO A 14 -36.54 21.75 27.01
C PRO A 14 -36.00 22.00 25.58
N VAL A 15 -34.74 22.41 25.47
CA VAL A 15 -34.00 22.37 24.20
C VAL A 15 -33.64 20.91 23.94
N ALA A 16 -34.40 20.26 23.07
CA ALA A 16 -34.08 18.92 22.58
C ALA A 16 -32.89 19.03 21.61
N ALA A 17 -31.69 18.76 22.12
CA ALA A 17 -30.50 18.55 21.30
C ALA A 17 -30.68 17.26 20.49
N LEU A 18 -30.94 17.40 19.19
CA LEU A 18 -30.92 16.31 18.23
C LEU A 18 -29.47 15.80 18.10
N LEU A 19 -29.15 14.76 18.86
CA LEU A 19 -27.96 13.94 18.66
C LEU A 19 -28.15 13.12 17.37
N VAL A 20 -27.84 13.72 16.22
CA VAL A 20 -27.67 12.97 14.98
C VAL A 20 -26.37 12.20 15.10
N PRO A 21 -26.36 10.86 14.96
CA PRO A 21 -25.11 10.11 14.89
C PRO A 21 -24.34 10.59 13.66
N ALA A 22 -23.16 11.18 13.88
CA ALA A 22 -22.25 11.51 12.79
C ALA A 22 -21.91 10.20 12.07
N GLY A 23 -22.40 10.04 10.84
CA GLY A 23 -21.96 8.96 9.97
C GLY A 23 -20.44 9.07 9.78
N PRO A 24 -19.76 7.97 9.45
CA PRO A 24 -18.33 8.02 9.16
C PRO A 24 -18.11 9.01 8.01
N ALA A 25 -17.29 10.02 8.25
CA ALA A 25 -16.82 10.90 7.18
C ALA A 25 -15.94 10.05 6.27
N SER A 26 -16.46 9.69 5.09
CA SER A 26 -15.62 9.16 4.02
C SER A 26 -14.75 10.31 3.55
N ALA A 27 -13.46 10.27 3.87
CA ALA A 27 -12.49 11.11 3.17
C ALA A 27 -12.40 10.59 1.73
N ASP A 28 -12.30 11.50 0.76
CA ASP A 28 -11.95 11.13 -0.60
C ASP A 28 -10.60 10.40 -0.59
N PRO A 29 -10.39 9.39 -1.46
CA PRO A 29 -9.09 8.74 -1.59
C PRO A 29 -8.04 9.79 -1.98
N PRO A 30 -6.79 9.67 -1.47
CA PRO A 30 -5.75 10.62 -1.80
C PRO A 30 -5.50 10.65 -3.31
N VAL A 31 -5.26 11.84 -3.86
CA VAL A 31 -4.87 11.97 -5.27
C VAL A 31 -3.36 11.78 -5.35
N VAL A 32 -2.93 10.64 -5.88
CA VAL A 32 -1.52 10.28 -6.00
C VAL A 32 -1.10 10.33 -7.47
N ASP A 33 0.06 10.93 -7.72
CA ASP A 33 0.72 10.92 -9.04
C ASP A 33 2.22 10.91 -8.76
N LEU A 34 2.81 9.72 -8.72
CA LEU A 34 4.22 9.53 -8.41
C LEU A 34 4.90 8.67 -9.47
N ASN A 35 6.09 9.08 -9.89
CA ASN A 35 7.02 8.22 -10.62
C ASN A 35 8.17 7.85 -9.69
N CYS A 36 8.37 6.56 -9.46
CA CYS A 36 9.27 6.03 -8.45
C CYS A 36 10.27 5.04 -9.05
N VAL A 37 11.51 5.11 -8.55
CA VAL A 37 12.49 4.03 -8.66
C VAL A 37 12.67 3.41 -7.29
N THR A 38 12.28 2.16 -7.12
CA THR A 38 12.26 1.47 -5.84
C THR A 38 13.27 0.33 -5.84
N THR A 39 14.00 0.16 -4.74
CA THR A 39 14.82 -1.03 -4.49
C THR A 39 14.34 -1.73 -3.23
N VAL A 40 14.03 -3.01 -3.32
CA VAL A 40 13.50 -3.78 -2.18
C VAL A 40 14.05 -5.21 -2.19
N THR A 41 14.42 -5.70 -1.01
CA THR A 41 14.76 -7.11 -0.78
C THR A 41 13.58 -7.80 -0.14
N THR A 42 13.21 -8.96 -0.67
CA THR A 42 12.04 -9.73 -0.27
C THR A 42 12.40 -11.19 -0.01
N THR A 43 11.80 -11.78 1.01
CA THR A 43 11.85 -13.22 1.28
C THR A 43 10.73 -13.95 0.54
N LEU A 44 11.01 -15.19 0.12
CA LEU A 44 10.07 -16.03 -0.62
C LEU A 44 9.68 -17.27 0.19
N HIS A 45 8.37 -17.54 0.33
CA HIS A 45 7.88 -18.71 1.09
C HIS A 45 6.65 -19.42 0.48
N PRO A 46 6.71 -20.73 0.20
CA PRO A 46 7.92 -21.54 0.15
C PRO A 46 8.95 -20.98 -0.83
N ASN A 47 10.20 -21.42 -0.72
CA ASN A 47 11.29 -21.04 -1.62
C ASN A 47 10.95 -21.38 -3.09
N VAL A 48 11.50 -20.63 -4.05
CA VAL A 48 11.17 -20.77 -5.47
C VAL A 48 12.23 -21.57 -6.20
N ASP A 49 11.82 -22.55 -6.98
CA ASP A 49 12.69 -23.40 -7.80
C ASP A 49 12.02 -23.64 -9.16
N LEU A 50 12.41 -24.71 -9.86
CA LEU A 50 11.82 -25.06 -11.16
C LEU A 50 10.37 -25.57 -11.04
N GLU A 51 9.91 -25.94 -9.85
CA GLU A 51 8.55 -26.43 -9.63
C GLU A 51 7.54 -25.29 -9.65
N PHE A 52 6.45 -25.49 -10.39
CA PHE A 52 5.35 -24.55 -10.45
C PHE A 52 4.51 -24.64 -9.19
N LYS A 53 4.47 -23.56 -8.39
CA LYS A 53 3.76 -23.53 -7.11
C LYS A 53 3.34 -22.13 -6.71
N THR A 54 2.49 -22.07 -5.68
CA THR A 54 2.13 -20.80 -5.04
C THR A 54 3.10 -20.50 -3.90
N PHE A 55 3.57 -19.27 -3.85
CA PHE A 55 4.46 -18.74 -2.83
C PHE A 55 4.13 -17.29 -2.51
N THR A 56 4.61 -16.82 -1.37
CA THR A 56 4.52 -15.42 -0.95
C THR A 56 5.83 -14.72 -1.15
N VAL A 57 5.77 -13.42 -1.42
CA VAL A 57 6.92 -12.53 -1.49
C VAL A 57 6.72 -11.42 -0.46
N ASN A 58 7.70 -11.18 0.42
CA ASN A 58 7.52 -10.25 1.54
C ASN A 58 8.78 -9.43 1.82
N SER A 59 8.66 -8.11 1.90
CA SER A 59 9.77 -7.21 2.29
C SER A 59 10.07 -7.20 3.79
N ASN A 60 9.21 -7.83 4.60
CA ASN A 60 9.23 -7.86 6.06
C ASN A 60 9.16 -6.46 6.70
N GLY A 61 8.36 -5.57 6.10
CA GLY A 61 8.16 -4.20 6.53
C GLY A 61 8.74 -3.17 5.55
N LEU A 62 8.85 -1.91 6.02
CA LEU A 62 9.38 -0.77 5.27
C LEU A 62 10.91 -0.84 5.18
N THR A 63 11.42 -1.79 4.42
CA THR A 63 12.86 -2.07 4.27
C THR A 63 13.39 -1.63 2.91
N GLY A 64 12.52 -1.46 1.91
CA GLY A 64 12.89 -0.93 0.61
C GLY A 64 13.05 0.58 0.63
N THR A 65 13.81 1.10 -0.34
CA THR A 65 14.00 2.53 -0.58
C THR A 65 13.26 2.93 -1.85
N ALA A 66 12.65 4.11 -1.88
CA ALA A 66 11.95 4.62 -3.05
C ALA A 66 12.37 6.06 -3.37
N ASP A 67 12.97 6.28 -4.54
CA ASP A 67 13.23 7.61 -5.05
C ASP A 67 12.07 8.02 -5.96
N CYS A 68 11.20 8.87 -5.44
CA CYS A 68 9.98 9.29 -6.12
C CYS A 68 10.01 10.76 -6.52
N THR A 69 9.28 11.08 -7.59
CA THR A 69 8.96 12.44 -8.03
C THR A 69 7.44 12.54 -8.24
N GLY A 70 6.87 13.72 -8.04
CA GLY A 70 5.43 13.96 -8.20
C GLY A 70 4.78 14.51 -6.93
N THR A 71 3.49 14.23 -6.76
CA THR A 71 2.67 14.79 -5.67
C THR A 71 1.71 13.79 -5.03
N ILE A 72 1.40 14.03 -3.75
CA ILE A 72 0.33 13.34 -3.01
C ILE A 72 -0.59 14.43 -2.45
N ASP A 73 -1.85 14.47 -2.88
CA ASP A 73 -2.81 15.55 -2.54
C ASP A 73 -2.26 16.95 -2.84
N GLY A 74 -1.47 17.09 -3.91
CA GLY A 74 -0.77 18.33 -4.28
C GLY A 74 0.50 18.62 -3.46
N ALA A 75 0.79 17.88 -2.40
CA ALA A 75 2.04 18.00 -1.65
C ALA A 75 3.19 17.37 -2.43
N THR A 76 4.23 18.15 -2.72
CA THR A 76 5.37 17.72 -3.55
C THR A 76 6.32 16.83 -2.76
N VAL A 77 6.84 15.76 -3.38
CA VAL A 77 7.88 14.91 -2.80
C VAL A 77 9.17 15.71 -2.57
N THR A 78 9.77 15.58 -1.38
CA THR A 78 10.96 16.35 -0.97
C THR A 78 12.20 15.50 -0.72
N GLY A 79 12.09 14.16 -0.77
CA GLY A 79 13.21 13.27 -0.53
C GLY A 79 12.87 11.79 -0.70
N PRO A 80 13.84 10.91 -0.44
CA PRO A 80 13.66 9.47 -0.57
C PRO A 80 12.62 8.94 0.43
N GLY A 81 11.83 8.00 -0.05
CA GLY A 81 10.84 7.27 0.72
C GLY A 81 11.28 5.85 1.11
N GLN A 82 10.39 5.18 1.82
CA GLN A 82 10.51 3.78 2.21
C GLN A 82 9.38 2.96 1.58
N PHE A 83 9.66 1.72 1.23
CA PHE A 83 8.74 0.84 0.52
C PHE A 83 8.63 -0.52 1.19
N ALA A 84 7.42 -1.05 1.24
CA ALA A 84 7.11 -2.40 1.67
C ALA A 84 6.18 -3.06 0.66
N VAL A 85 6.34 -4.38 0.47
CA VAL A 85 5.51 -5.16 -0.44
C VAL A 85 5.17 -6.52 0.16
N ASN A 86 3.94 -6.98 -0.11
CA ASN A 86 3.46 -8.31 0.22
C ASN A 86 2.70 -8.86 -0.99
N GLU A 87 3.13 -10.00 -1.52
CA GLU A 87 2.56 -10.59 -2.72
C GLU A 87 2.19 -12.05 -2.48
N VAL A 88 1.19 -12.50 -3.23
CA VAL A 88 0.89 -13.93 -3.42
C VAL A 88 1.03 -14.21 -4.91
N VAL A 89 1.93 -15.13 -5.23
CA VAL A 89 2.37 -15.40 -6.59
C VAL A 89 2.25 -16.89 -6.86
N THR A 90 1.82 -17.24 -8.06
CA THR A 90 1.85 -18.61 -8.57
C THR A 90 2.78 -18.66 -9.77
N GLY A 91 3.80 -19.51 -9.71
CA GLY A 91 4.79 -19.59 -10.76
C GLY A 91 6.01 -20.43 -10.38
N ASN A 92 7.07 -20.24 -11.15
CA ASN A 92 8.41 -20.77 -10.91
C ASN A 92 9.45 -19.79 -11.45
N CYS A 93 10.71 -20.22 -11.53
CA CYS A 93 11.80 -19.38 -12.00
C CYS A 93 11.72 -18.94 -13.48
N PHE A 94 10.81 -19.48 -14.28
CA PHE A 94 10.65 -19.13 -15.69
C PHE A 94 9.42 -18.28 -15.98
N GLY A 95 8.65 -17.95 -14.95
CA GLY A 95 7.49 -17.11 -15.09
C GLY A 95 6.54 -17.26 -13.93
N ALA A 96 5.84 -16.18 -13.64
CA ALA A 96 4.92 -16.14 -12.52
C ALA A 96 3.81 -15.11 -12.76
N THR A 97 2.68 -15.31 -12.11
CA THR A 97 1.59 -14.34 -12.07
C THR A 97 1.09 -14.23 -10.64
N GLY A 98 0.69 -13.05 -10.22
CA GLY A 98 0.22 -12.85 -8.86
C GLY A 98 -0.39 -11.49 -8.65
N SER A 99 -0.65 -11.21 -7.38
CA SER A 99 -1.16 -9.93 -6.91
C SER A 99 -0.50 -9.58 -5.59
N GLY A 100 -0.35 -8.30 -5.32
CA GLY A 100 0.25 -7.80 -4.09
C GLY A 100 -0.38 -6.53 -3.57
N THR A 101 0.05 -6.18 -2.37
CA THR A 101 -0.16 -4.87 -1.76
C THR A 101 1.18 -4.21 -1.51
N PHE A 102 1.21 -2.89 -1.58
CA PHE A 102 2.37 -2.11 -1.18
C PHE A 102 2.02 -1.06 -0.13
N VAL A 103 3.05 -0.63 0.59
CA VAL A 103 3.03 0.56 1.45
C VAL A 103 4.23 1.42 1.08
N LEU A 104 3.97 2.67 0.73
CA LEU A 104 4.97 3.67 0.38
C LEU A 104 4.88 4.85 1.35
N GLN A 105 5.98 5.15 2.04
CA GLN A 105 6.10 6.33 2.89
C GLN A 105 7.07 7.32 2.28
N VAL A 106 6.61 8.53 1.97
CA VAL A 106 7.42 9.53 1.26
C VAL A 106 7.38 10.88 1.99
N PRO A 107 8.53 11.52 2.24
CA PRO A 107 8.59 12.91 2.68
C PRO A 107 8.02 13.84 1.62
N THR A 108 7.11 14.72 2.02
CA THR A 108 6.53 15.77 1.18
C THR A 108 6.71 17.14 1.81
N THR A 109 6.28 18.19 1.11
CA THR A 109 6.19 19.56 1.64
C THR A 109 5.27 19.68 2.85
N GLU A 110 4.37 18.72 3.08
CA GLU A 110 3.43 18.69 4.22
C GLU A 110 3.81 17.66 5.30
N GLY A 111 5.03 17.11 5.24
CA GLY A 111 5.48 16.02 6.10
C GLY A 111 5.42 14.66 5.42
N ILE A 112 5.54 13.58 6.19
CA ILE A 112 5.51 12.23 5.63
C ILE A 112 4.07 11.83 5.30
N LYS A 113 3.84 11.44 4.05
CA LYS A 113 2.58 10.86 3.58
C LYS A 113 2.77 9.35 3.40
N THR A 114 1.70 8.59 3.64
CA THR A 114 1.67 7.14 3.41
C THR A 114 0.67 6.85 2.31
N VAL A 115 1.11 6.14 1.28
CA VAL A 115 0.29 5.63 0.17
C VAL A 115 0.27 4.11 0.29
N THR A 116 -0.91 3.53 0.11
CA THR A 116 -1.10 2.08 0.07
C THR A 116 -1.93 1.74 -1.14
N GLY A 117 -1.61 0.64 -1.82
CA GLY A 117 -2.36 0.22 -2.99
C GLY A 117 -2.21 -1.27 -3.27
N GLN A 118 -2.93 -1.70 -4.29
CA GLN A 118 -2.94 -3.05 -4.82
C GLN A 118 -2.44 -3.07 -6.27
N PHE A 119 -1.79 -4.16 -6.64
CA PHE A 119 -1.34 -4.38 -8.00
C PHE A 119 -1.38 -5.87 -8.35
N ASP A 120 -1.55 -6.14 -9.64
CA ASP A 120 -1.31 -7.43 -10.26
C ASP A 120 0.06 -7.44 -10.92
N LEU A 121 0.64 -8.62 -11.06
CA LEU A 121 1.95 -8.80 -11.68
C LEU A 121 2.00 -10.00 -12.63
N VAL A 122 2.82 -9.85 -13.68
CA VAL A 122 3.19 -10.93 -14.61
C VAL A 122 4.70 -10.89 -14.82
N ALA A 123 5.39 -11.94 -14.40
CA ALA A 123 6.83 -12.11 -14.54
C ALA A 123 7.18 -13.01 -15.73
N SER A 124 8.18 -12.59 -16.51
CA SER A 124 8.73 -13.33 -17.65
C SER A 124 10.25 -13.12 -17.75
N PRO A 125 11.02 -14.14 -18.16
CA PRO A 125 12.48 -14.07 -18.26
C PRO A 125 12.97 -13.11 -19.35
N THR A 126 12.09 -12.70 -20.27
CA THR A 126 12.45 -11.83 -21.41
C THR A 126 12.11 -10.37 -21.19
N THR A 127 11.11 -10.09 -20.36
CA THR A 127 10.55 -8.73 -20.17
C THR A 127 10.68 -8.23 -18.75
N GLY A 128 11.17 -9.05 -17.82
CA GLY A 128 11.08 -8.79 -16.39
C GLY A 128 9.64 -9.00 -15.90
N THR A 129 9.31 -8.34 -14.79
CA THR A 129 7.96 -8.34 -14.24
C THR A 129 7.24 -7.07 -14.67
N VAL A 130 5.99 -7.20 -15.09
CA VAL A 130 5.10 -6.08 -15.40
C VAL A 130 4.07 -5.96 -14.29
N HIS A 131 3.80 -4.73 -13.85
CA HIS A 131 2.80 -4.43 -12.82
C HIS A 131 1.62 -3.64 -13.39
N THR A 132 0.41 -3.89 -12.88
CA THR A 132 -0.82 -3.16 -13.20
C THR A 132 -1.67 -2.92 -11.96
N GLY A 133 -2.39 -1.80 -11.85
CA GLY A 133 -3.22 -1.46 -10.69
C GLY A 133 -2.87 -0.06 -10.17
N ASP A 134 -2.84 0.11 -8.85
CA ASP A 134 -2.42 1.35 -8.18
C ASP A 134 -0.90 1.59 -8.32
N LEU A 135 -0.16 0.55 -8.72
CA LEU A 135 1.26 0.58 -9.07
C LEU A 135 1.41 -0.06 -10.47
N THR A 136 1.91 0.72 -11.43
CA THR A 136 2.06 0.32 -12.82
C THR A 136 3.48 0.52 -13.29
N GLY A 137 4.04 -0.44 -14.03
CA GLY A 137 5.43 -0.33 -14.49
C GLY A 137 6.11 -1.68 -14.60
N THR A 138 7.40 -1.71 -14.29
CA THR A 138 8.20 -2.92 -14.43
C THR A 138 9.19 -3.11 -13.29
N SER A 139 9.57 -4.37 -13.03
CA SER A 139 10.68 -4.68 -12.14
C SER A 139 11.63 -5.74 -12.69
N THR A 140 12.86 -5.70 -12.18
CA THR A 140 13.92 -6.64 -12.51
C THR A 140 14.62 -7.10 -11.23
N VAL A 141 14.81 -8.41 -11.10
CA VAL A 141 15.62 -8.99 -10.03
C VAL A 141 17.09 -8.73 -10.32
N VAL A 142 17.77 -8.03 -9.42
CA VAL A 142 19.19 -7.65 -9.54
C VAL A 142 20.11 -8.51 -8.67
N ALA A 143 19.56 -9.17 -7.65
CA ALA A 143 20.27 -10.12 -6.81
C ALA A 143 19.30 -11.18 -6.27
N ALA A 144 19.78 -12.40 -6.03
CA ALA A 144 19.00 -13.47 -5.41
C ALA A 144 19.90 -14.39 -4.57
N ASN A 145 19.33 -14.94 -3.50
CA ASN A 145 19.94 -16.02 -2.73
C ASN A 145 19.37 -17.37 -3.20
N GLY A 146 20.08 -17.97 -4.14
CA GLY A 146 19.67 -19.18 -4.88
C GLY A 146 19.91 -18.98 -6.37
N ASP A 147 19.90 -20.06 -7.14
CA ASP A 147 20.10 -20.02 -8.61
C ASP A 147 19.00 -20.76 -9.40
N CYS A 148 17.94 -21.20 -8.70
CA CYS A 148 16.81 -21.99 -9.20
C CYS A 148 17.14 -23.40 -9.68
N VAL A 149 18.36 -23.66 -10.12
CA VAL A 149 18.75 -24.94 -10.75
C VAL A 149 19.35 -25.89 -9.72
N ASN A 150 20.28 -25.38 -8.91
CA ASN A 150 20.98 -26.14 -7.88
C ASN A 150 20.43 -25.80 -6.49
N THR A 151 20.05 -24.54 -6.26
CA THR A 151 19.52 -24.06 -4.99
C THR A 151 18.24 -23.24 -5.20
N PRO A 152 17.15 -23.53 -4.47
CA PRO A 152 15.95 -22.72 -4.52
C PRO A 152 16.23 -21.29 -4.06
N ILE A 153 15.57 -20.32 -4.71
CA ILE A 153 15.59 -18.91 -4.32
C ILE A 153 14.79 -18.74 -3.03
N THR A 154 15.45 -18.18 -2.02
CA THR A 154 14.86 -17.88 -0.70
C THR A 154 14.67 -16.39 -0.45
N GLU A 155 15.45 -15.57 -1.15
CA GLU A 155 15.45 -14.11 -1.06
C GLU A 155 15.82 -13.52 -2.43
N ALA A 156 15.24 -12.38 -2.77
CA ALA A 156 15.56 -11.64 -3.99
C ALA A 156 15.54 -10.13 -3.72
N THR A 157 16.43 -9.40 -4.39
CA THR A 157 16.41 -7.94 -4.46
C THR A 157 15.96 -7.54 -5.85
N ALA A 158 14.93 -6.70 -5.92
CA ALA A 158 14.41 -6.16 -7.17
C ALA A 158 14.56 -4.63 -7.22
N VAL A 159 14.77 -4.13 -8.43
CA VAL A 159 14.60 -2.72 -8.76
C VAL A 159 13.31 -2.58 -9.56
N LEU A 160 12.45 -1.67 -9.12
CA LEU A 160 11.19 -1.37 -9.74
C LEU A 160 11.22 0.05 -10.33
N ILE A 161 10.61 0.23 -11.50
CA ILE A 161 10.41 1.52 -12.16
C ILE A 161 8.90 1.62 -12.41
N ASP A 162 8.21 2.33 -11.53
CA ASP A 162 6.76 2.33 -11.49
C ASP A 162 6.17 3.74 -11.36
N HIS A 163 4.92 3.82 -11.78
CA HIS A 163 4.01 4.93 -11.57
C HIS A 163 2.93 4.52 -10.57
N VAL A 164 2.69 5.37 -9.56
CA VAL A 164 1.74 5.14 -8.47
C VAL A 164 0.59 6.14 -8.55
N THR A 165 -0.65 5.65 -8.48
CA THR A 165 -1.89 6.43 -8.57
C THR A 165 -2.89 6.10 -7.47
#